data_AF-A0A537SD08-F1
#
_entry.id   AF-A0A537SD08-F1
#
_cell.length_a   1.000
_cell.length_b   1.000
_cell.length_c   1.000
_cell.angle_alpha   90.00
_cell.angle_beta   90.00
_cell.angle_gamma   90.00
#
_symmetry.space_group_name_H-M   'P 1'
#
loop_
_entity.id
_entity.type
_entity.pdbx_description
1 polymer ?
#
loop_
_entity_poly.entity_id
_entity_poly.type
_entity_poly.pdbx_seq_one_letter_code
_entity_poly.pdbx_strand_id
1 'polypeptide(L)'
;MSLPKDDYRIRPDPLDPRLTERVTGVDQTGQAIVTRVTVERALTIFLNSQEIVTAMTINDYPEYLALGYLLNQNMLRPDDVVTGVDYDEELALVVVRTKRKTNYEKKLKKKVQTSGCAQGTVFGDLMEALE
;
A
#
# COMPACT_ATOMS: atom_id res chain seq x y z
N MET A 1 7.17 -9.62 -31.45
CA MET A 1 6.62 -8.24 -31.43
C MET A 1 7.21 -7.57 -30.20
N SER A 2 8.18 -6.67 -30.37
CA SER A 2 8.81 -5.99 -29.24
C SER A 2 7.83 -4.98 -28.66
N LEU A 3 7.52 -5.09 -27.37
CA LEU A 3 6.73 -4.09 -26.64
C LEU A 3 7.39 -2.71 -26.81
N PRO A 4 6.62 -1.62 -26.96
CA PRO A 4 7.17 -0.26 -26.99
C PRO A 4 8.06 -0.04 -25.76
N LYS A 5 9.19 0.64 -25.94
CA LYS A 5 9.97 1.16 -24.81
C LYS A 5 9.17 2.31 -24.22
N ASP A 6 8.24 1.99 -23.33
CA ASP A 6 7.54 3.00 -22.55
C ASP A 6 8.50 3.66 -21.55
N ASP A 7 8.36 4.97 -21.37
CA ASP A 7 9.27 5.85 -20.61
C ASP A 7 9.03 5.80 -19.08
N TYR A 8 8.32 4.76 -18.59
CA TYR A 8 7.94 4.65 -17.19
C TYR A 8 9.10 4.16 -16.32
N ARG A 9 9.40 4.92 -15.26
CA ARG A 9 10.39 4.53 -14.24
C ARG A 9 9.93 3.39 -13.33
N ILE A 10 8.62 3.30 -13.11
CA ILE A 10 7.97 2.23 -12.34
C ILE A 10 6.76 1.78 -13.18
N ARG A 11 6.63 0.47 -13.38
CA ARG A 11 5.52 -0.14 -14.13
C ARG A 11 5.02 -1.36 -13.36
N PRO A 12 3.71 -1.62 -13.34
CA PRO A 12 3.23 -2.88 -12.78
C PRO A 12 3.79 -4.07 -13.56
N ASP A 13 3.85 -5.23 -12.93
CA ASP A 13 4.13 -6.50 -13.60
C ASP A 13 2.85 -7.35 -13.71
N PRO A 14 2.06 -7.23 -14.80
CA PRO A 14 0.84 -8.01 -14.98
C PRO A 14 1.07 -9.53 -15.10
N LEU A 15 2.33 -9.95 -15.25
CA LEU A 15 2.69 -11.36 -15.36
C LEU A 15 3.14 -11.95 -14.02
N ASP A 16 3.32 -11.13 -12.98
CA ASP A 16 3.63 -11.61 -11.63
C ASP A 16 2.45 -12.46 -11.11
N PRO A 17 2.65 -13.77 -10.87
CA PRO A 17 1.59 -14.67 -10.41
C PRO A 17 1.10 -14.34 -8.99
N ARG A 18 1.81 -13.52 -8.21
CA ARG A 18 1.38 -13.10 -6.87
C ARG A 18 0.24 -12.08 -6.91
N LEU A 19 0.16 -11.30 -7.99
CA LEU A 19 -0.76 -10.16 -8.13
C LEU A 19 -2.11 -10.56 -8.72
N THR A 20 -2.18 -11.70 -9.43
CA THR A 20 -3.41 -12.16 -10.07
C THR A 20 -3.65 -13.65 -9.89
N GLU A 21 -4.91 -14.03 -9.79
CA GLU A 21 -5.34 -15.42 -9.77
C GLU A 21 -6.25 -15.73 -10.96
N ARG A 22 -6.19 -16.96 -11.47
CA ARG A 22 -7.08 -17.42 -12.54
C ARG A 22 -8.39 -17.90 -11.92
N VAL A 23 -9.49 -17.26 -12.32
CA VAL A 23 -10.84 -17.62 -11.87
C VAL A 23 -11.70 -18.03 -13.04
N THR A 24 -12.59 -18.99 -12.80
CA THR A 24 -13.64 -19.41 -13.73
C THR A 24 -14.89 -18.60 -13.47
N GLY A 25 -15.55 -18.12 -14.53
CA GLY A 25 -16.78 -17.36 -14.44
C GLY A 25 -17.69 -17.57 -15.65
N VAL A 26 -18.75 -16.77 -15.72
CA VAL A 26 -19.69 -16.74 -16.85
C VAL A 26 -19.72 -15.31 -17.38
N ASP A 27 -19.60 -15.15 -18.70
CA ASP A 27 -19.63 -13.84 -19.35
C ASP A 27 -21.06 -13.33 -19.59
N GLN A 28 -21.17 -12.12 -20.17
CA GLN A 28 -22.46 -11.49 -20.45
C GLN A 28 -23.35 -12.25 -21.46
N THR A 29 -22.79 -13.23 -22.18
CA THR A 29 -23.52 -14.07 -23.15
C THR A 29 -23.97 -15.41 -22.55
N GLY A 30 -23.61 -15.67 -21.28
CA GLY A 30 -23.88 -16.94 -20.61
C GLY A 30 -22.81 -17.99 -20.87
N GLN A 31 -21.69 -17.65 -21.52
CA GLN A 31 -20.63 -18.59 -21.84
C GLN A 31 -19.60 -18.68 -20.69
N ALA A 32 -19.14 -19.90 -20.40
CA ALA A 32 -18.08 -20.10 -19.42
C ALA A 32 -16.74 -19.51 -19.90
N ILE A 33 -16.05 -18.78 -19.02
CA ILE A 33 -14.76 -18.14 -19.29
C ILE A 33 -13.76 -18.40 -18.16
N VAL A 34 -12.48 -18.29 -18.48
CA VAL A 34 -11.38 -18.24 -17.50
C VAL A 34 -10.65 -16.92 -17.67
N THR A 35 -10.58 -16.12 -16.62
CA THR A 35 -9.90 -14.82 -16.63
C THR A 35 -8.94 -14.67 -15.46
N ARG A 36 -7.98 -13.74 -15.57
CA ARG A 36 -7.11 -13.35 -14.45
C ARG A 36 -7.78 -12.19 -13.72
N VAL A 37 -7.89 -12.29 -12.40
CA VAL A 37 -8.38 -11.22 -11.53
C VAL A 37 -7.28 -10.80 -10.57
N THR A 38 -7.19 -9.51 -10.30
CA THR A 38 -6.30 -8.98 -9.27
C THR A 38 -6.74 -9.45 -7.90
N VAL A 39 -5.77 -9.82 -7.06
CA VAL A 39 -6.03 -10.27 -5.70
C VAL A 39 -5.52 -9.22 -4.73
N GLU A 40 -6.33 -8.91 -3.72
CA GLU A 40 -5.92 -8.06 -2.61
C GLU A 40 -5.34 -8.89 -1.47
N ARG A 41 -4.25 -8.42 -0.90
CA ARG A 41 -3.55 -8.97 0.26
C ARG A 41 -3.42 -7.88 1.32
N ALA A 42 -3.55 -8.28 2.58
CA ALA A 42 -3.28 -7.38 3.69
C ALA A 42 -1.79 -6.99 3.67
N LEU A 43 -1.50 -5.71 3.90
CA LEU A 43 -0.16 -5.19 4.08
C LEU A 43 -0.15 -4.26 5.30
N THR A 44 0.66 -4.61 6.29
CA THR A 44 0.83 -3.79 7.50
C THR A 44 2.01 -2.83 7.34
N ILE A 45 1.79 -1.53 7.50
CA ILE A 45 2.82 -0.51 7.37
C ILE A 45 3.28 -0.09 8.76
N PHE A 46 4.59 -0.14 9.00
CA PHE A 46 5.26 0.38 10.16
C PHE A 46 6.11 1.61 9.82
N LEU A 47 6.13 2.58 10.73
CA LEU A 47 7.08 3.68 10.73
C LEU A 47 7.93 3.60 11.99
N ASN A 48 9.23 3.37 11.81
CA ASN A 48 10.17 2.99 12.87
C ASN A 48 9.70 1.72 13.60
N SER A 49 9.25 1.81 14.84
CA SER A 49 8.76 0.69 15.64
C SER A 49 7.24 0.74 15.87
N GLN A 50 6.55 1.61 15.13
CA GLN A 50 5.12 1.87 15.32
C GLN A 50 4.31 1.32 14.14
N GLU A 51 3.36 0.45 14.44
CA GLU A 51 2.34 0.03 13.46
C GLU A 51 1.44 1.22 13.12
N ILE A 52 1.27 1.50 11.83
CA ILE A 52 0.50 2.62 11.33
C ILE A 52 -0.88 2.19 10.86
N VAL A 53 -0.93 1.20 9.97
CA VAL A 53 -2.17 0.72 9.35
C VAL A 53 -1.95 -0.67 8.79
N THR A 54 -3.00 -1.47 8.73
CA THR A 54 -3.08 -2.63 7.85
C THR A 54 -4.13 -2.36 6.78
N ALA A 55 -3.71 -2.34 5.51
CA ALA A 55 -4.57 -2.06 4.38
C ALA A 55 -4.64 -3.26 3.44
N MET A 56 -5.75 -3.41 2.72
CA MET A 56 -5.86 -4.36 1.61
C MET A 56 -5.24 -3.74 0.36
N THR A 57 -4.30 -4.45 -0.28
CA THR A 57 -3.48 -3.92 -1.37
C THR A 57 -3.21 -4.99 -2.42
N ILE A 58 -2.88 -4.60 -3.65
CA ILE A 58 -2.41 -5.55 -4.68
C ILE A 58 -1.01 -6.09 -4.35
N ASN A 59 -0.23 -5.35 -3.54
CA ASN A 59 1.10 -5.73 -3.07
C ASN A 59 2.16 -5.92 -4.18
N ASP A 60 2.12 -5.09 -5.22
CA ASP A 60 3.09 -5.08 -6.34
C ASP A 60 4.44 -4.45 -5.93
N TYR A 61 4.40 -3.21 -5.44
CA TYR A 61 5.57 -2.50 -4.89
C TYR A 61 5.33 -2.08 -3.42
N PRO A 62 5.37 -3.01 -2.45
CA PRO A 62 5.03 -2.74 -1.06
C PRO A 62 5.86 -1.61 -0.44
N GLU A 63 7.15 -1.56 -0.74
CA GLU A 63 8.07 -0.54 -0.20
C GLU A 63 7.70 0.88 -0.66
N TYR A 64 7.42 1.04 -1.95
CA TYR A 64 7.00 2.33 -2.52
C TYR A 64 5.60 2.72 -2.07
N LEU A 65 4.69 1.74 -1.94
CA LEU A 65 3.36 1.96 -1.40
C LEU A 65 3.45 2.49 0.03
N ALA A 66 4.27 1.89 0.89
CA ALA A 66 4.45 2.32 2.27
C ALA A 66 5.02 3.76 2.34
N LEU A 67 6.07 4.06 1.58
CA LEU A 67 6.63 5.42 1.52
C LEU A 67 5.59 6.45 1.04
N GLY A 68 4.90 6.15 -0.07
CA GLY A 68 3.86 7.02 -0.62
C GLY A 68 2.70 7.23 0.35
N TYR A 69 2.26 6.18 1.03
CA TYR A 69 1.23 6.28 2.06
C TYR A 69 1.66 7.21 3.19
N LEU A 70 2.85 7.02 3.76
CA LEU A 70 3.34 7.84 4.87
C LEU A 70 3.55 9.31 4.48
N LEU A 71 4.00 9.57 3.25
CA LEU A 71 4.09 10.93 2.70
C LEU A 71 2.70 11.56 2.56
N ASN A 72 1.74 10.83 1.99
CA ASN A 72 0.37 11.30 1.80
C ASN A 72 -0.35 11.57 3.13
N GLN A 73 -0.02 10.81 4.19
CA GLN A 73 -0.53 11.03 5.54
C GLN A 73 0.24 12.10 6.33
N ASN A 74 1.23 12.77 5.72
CA ASN A 74 2.14 13.73 6.40
C ASN A 74 2.86 13.13 7.64
N MET A 75 3.02 11.80 7.66
CA MET A 75 3.76 11.06 8.69
C MET A 75 5.25 10.97 8.36
N LEU A 76 5.57 11.02 7.07
CA LEU A 76 6.91 11.28 6.55
C LEU A 76 6.91 12.68 5.92
N ARG A 77 7.90 13.50 6.26
CA ARG A 77 8.10 14.83 5.65
C ARG A 77 9.11 14.74 4.50
N PRO A 78 9.07 15.68 3.53
CA PRO A 78 10.03 15.70 2.42
C PRO A 78 11.50 15.80 2.85
N ASP A 79 11.78 16.37 4.03
CA ASP A 79 13.10 16.51 4.62
C ASP A 79 13.50 15.37 5.56
N ASP A 80 12.60 14.41 5.83
CA ASP A 80 12.94 13.24 6.64
C ASP A 80 13.93 12.33 5.92
N VAL A 81 15.00 11.97 6.63
CA VAL A 81 15.98 11.02 6.13
C VAL A 81 15.51 9.59 6.42
N VAL A 82 15.03 8.91 5.39
CA VAL A 82 14.74 7.46 5.40
C VAL A 82 16.06 6.70 5.44
N THR A 83 16.24 5.87 6.46
CA THR A 83 17.45 5.06 6.66
C THR A 83 17.31 3.64 6.14
N GLY A 84 16.08 3.19 5.88
CA GLY A 84 15.80 1.88 5.31
C GLY A 84 14.30 1.65 5.15
N VAL A 85 13.95 0.78 4.20
CA VAL A 85 12.59 0.25 4.00
C VAL A 85 12.78 -1.24 3.83
N ASP A 86 12.17 -2.04 4.71
CA ASP A 86 12.23 -3.49 4.61
C ASP A 86 10.82 -4.03 4.42
N TYR A 87 10.61 -4.87 3.41
CA TYR A 87 9.40 -5.64 3.21
C TYR A 87 9.63 -7.10 3.65
N ASP A 88 8.69 -7.62 4.45
CA ASP A 88 8.64 -9.02 4.84
C ASP A 88 7.39 -9.67 4.22
N GLU A 89 7.61 -10.63 3.31
CA GLU A 89 6.52 -11.30 2.58
C GLU A 89 5.75 -12.30 3.44
N GLU A 90 6.41 -12.95 4.40
CA GLU A 90 5.77 -13.94 5.29
C GLU A 90 4.86 -13.26 6.31
N LEU A 91 5.33 -12.15 6.88
CA LEU A 91 4.56 -11.34 7.83
C LEU A 91 3.65 -10.32 7.16
N ALA A 92 3.75 -10.16 5.84
CA ALA A 92 3.02 -9.19 5.04
C ALA A 92 3.08 -7.77 5.62
N LEU A 93 4.31 -7.30 5.91
CA LEU A 93 4.52 -5.98 6.49
C LEU A 93 5.68 -5.23 5.85
N VAL A 94 5.63 -3.90 5.93
CA VAL A 94 6.72 -3.00 5.51
C VAL A 94 7.14 -2.14 6.68
N VAL A 95 8.44 -2.08 6.97
CA VAL A 95 9.01 -1.21 8.00
C VAL A 95 9.81 -0.09 7.35
N VAL A 96 9.27 1.13 7.41
CA VAL A 96 9.98 2.35 7.00
C VAL A 96 10.72 2.92 8.21
N ARG A 97 12.05 3.03 8.15
CA ARG A 97 12.88 3.62 9.22
C ARG A 97 13.39 4.99 8.84
N THR A 98 13.40 5.89 9.80
CA THR A 98 13.83 7.29 9.64
C THR A 98 14.77 7.70 10.76
N LYS A 99 15.63 8.71 10.52
CA LYS A 99 16.46 9.28 11.58
C LYS A 99 15.64 9.99 12.66
N ARG A 100 14.50 10.56 12.29
CA ARG A 100 13.61 11.30 13.20
C ARG A 100 12.85 10.29 14.07
N LYS A 101 12.89 10.49 15.40
CA LYS A 101 11.98 9.76 16.29
C LYS A 101 10.55 10.22 16.06
N THR A 102 9.66 9.27 15.85
CA THR A 102 8.25 9.51 15.57
C THR A 102 7.41 9.18 16.79
N ASN A 103 6.65 10.14 17.32
CA ASN A 103 5.78 9.96 18.50
C ASN A 103 4.30 9.92 18.10
N TYR A 104 3.96 9.02 17.18
CA TYR A 104 2.60 8.93 16.63
C TYR A 104 1.64 8.10 17.50
N GLU A 105 2.10 7.51 18.63
CA GLU A 105 1.25 6.75 19.57
C GLU A 105 0.01 7.53 20.02
N LYS A 106 0.14 8.85 20.27
CA LYS A 106 -0.98 9.70 20.69
C LYS A 106 -1.94 10.05 19.54
N LYS A 107 -1.45 10.19 18.31
CA LYS A 107 -2.28 10.49 17.13
C LYS A 107 -3.01 9.22 16.62
N LEU A 108 -2.37 8.04 16.69
CA LEU A 108 -2.94 6.78 16.23
C LEU A 108 -3.88 6.09 17.23
N LYS A 109 -3.69 6.25 18.56
CA LYS A 109 -4.65 5.73 19.55
C LYS A 109 -6.09 6.23 19.33
N LYS A 110 -6.29 7.32 18.59
CA LYS A 110 -7.62 7.83 18.21
C LYS A 110 -8.16 7.25 16.89
N LYS A 111 -7.36 6.49 16.12
CA LYS A 111 -7.64 6.13 14.71
C LYS A 111 -7.28 4.67 14.34
N VAL A 112 -7.20 3.75 15.30
CA VAL A 112 -7.08 2.31 14.95
C VAL A 112 -8.40 1.86 14.34
N GLN A 113 -8.48 1.92 13.01
CA GLN A 113 -9.60 1.40 12.23
C GLN A 113 -9.05 0.33 11.30
N THR A 114 -9.47 -0.91 11.54
CA THR A 114 -9.35 -2.01 10.58
C THR A 114 -10.26 -1.68 9.40
N SER A 115 -9.69 -1.47 8.21
CA SER A 115 -10.47 -1.16 7.01
C SER A 115 -11.11 -2.43 6.44
N GLY A 116 -12.38 -2.65 6.75
CA GLY A 116 -13.29 -3.23 5.76
C GLY A 116 -13.61 -2.18 4.68
N CYS A 117 -14.04 -2.62 3.49
CA CYS A 117 -14.22 -1.82 2.25
C CYS A 117 -15.06 -0.53 2.30
N ALA A 118 -15.51 -0.03 3.45
CA ALA A 118 -16.35 1.15 3.54
C ALA A 118 -16.32 1.81 4.94
N GLN A 119 -15.39 2.73 5.19
CA GLN A 119 -15.62 3.98 5.95
C GLN A 119 -14.30 4.74 6.15
N GLY A 120 -14.37 6.06 6.03
CA GLY A 120 -13.23 6.91 5.77
C GLY A 120 -12.22 7.04 6.90
N THR A 121 -10.95 7.08 6.52
CA THR A 121 -9.87 7.39 7.46
C THR A 121 -8.74 8.18 6.84
N VAL A 122 -9.04 9.19 6.00
CA VAL A 122 -8.04 10.21 5.61
C VAL A 122 -8.68 11.60 5.44
N PHE A 123 -9.22 12.17 6.51
CA PHE A 123 -9.60 13.60 6.54
C PHE A 123 -9.15 14.31 7.83
N GLY A 124 -8.13 13.76 8.49
CA GLY A 124 -7.59 14.38 9.71
C GLY A 124 -6.46 15.37 9.43
N ASP A 125 -5.42 14.93 8.72
CA ASP A 125 -4.19 15.72 8.62
C ASP A 125 -4.17 16.64 7.38
N LEU A 126 -5.07 16.44 6.39
CA LEU A 126 -5.24 17.37 5.26
C LEU A 126 -5.84 18.72 5.73
N MET A 127 -6.67 18.71 6.78
CA MET A 127 -7.20 19.94 7.39
C MET A 127 -6.16 20.65 8.26
N GLU A 128 -5.26 19.92 8.93
CA GLU A 128 -4.18 20.50 9.76
C GLU A 128 -3.04 21.09 8.92
N ALA A 129 -2.89 20.67 7.65
CA ALA A 129 -1.91 21.23 6.71
C ALA A 129 -2.40 22.48 5.96
N LEU A 130 -3.67 22.86 6.12
CA LEU A 130 -4.31 24.01 5.47
C LEU A 130 -4.54 25.20 6.43
N GLU A 131 -4.14 25.07 7.70
CA GLU A 131 -3.98 26.18 8.67
C GLU A 131 -2.50 26.58 8.83
#